data_AF-A0A920UMK0-F1
#
_entry.id   AF-A0A920UMK0-F1
#
_cell.length_a   1.000
_cell.length_b   1.000
_cell.length_c   1.000
_cell.angle_alpha   90.00
_cell.angle_beta   90.00
_cell.angle_gamma   90.00
#
_symmetry.space_group_name_H-M   'P 1'
#
loop_
_entity.id
_entity.type
_entity.pdbx_description
1 polymer ?
#
loop_
_entity_poly.entity_id
_entity_poly.type
_entity_poly.pdbx_seq_one_letter_code
_entity_poly.pdbx_strand_id
1 'polypeptide(L)'
;MGDGRGGLPTGYYMTLAPFVADGHVMVGVSGGEFGIRGFVMALDAELEKFSLEDLHDSRAREFGNDTWPGDSWQTGGAPVWVTGTYDPGAEPVILGTGNPGPWIGDVRPGDNLYTNSVVALDVRLAS
;
A
#
# COMPACT_ATOMS: atom_id res chain seq x y z
N MET A 1 1.10 -28.59 -0.34
CA MET A 1 0.37 -28.18 -1.56
C MET A 1 -0.93 -27.54 -1.10
N GLY A 2 -1.08 -26.23 -1.30
CA GLY A 2 -2.29 -25.47 -0.97
C GLY A 2 -3.33 -25.55 -2.10
N ASP A 3 -4.60 -25.39 -1.74
CA ASP A 3 -5.82 -25.80 -2.45
C ASP A 3 -6.23 -25.00 -3.71
N GLY A 4 -5.28 -24.33 -4.38
CA GLY A 4 -5.50 -23.75 -5.72
C GLY A 4 -6.56 -22.64 -5.80
N ARG A 5 -7.13 -22.20 -4.67
CA ARG A 5 -7.93 -20.99 -4.55
C ARG A 5 -7.07 -20.01 -3.77
N GLY A 6 -6.40 -19.11 -4.48
CA GLY A 6 -5.47 -18.15 -3.88
C GLY A 6 -6.10 -17.42 -2.69
N GLY A 7 -5.89 -17.94 -1.49
CA GLY A 7 -6.28 -17.29 -0.25
C GLY A 7 -5.53 -15.98 -0.16
N LEU A 8 -6.19 -14.94 0.37
CA LEU A 8 -5.51 -13.70 0.71
C LEU A 8 -4.27 -14.07 1.55
N PRO A 9 -3.08 -13.49 1.25
CA PRO A 9 -1.90 -13.73 2.07
C PRO A 9 -2.26 -13.51 3.54
N THR A 10 -2.09 -14.54 4.36
CA THR A 10 -2.28 -14.47 5.81
C THR A 10 -1.35 -13.39 6.36
N GLY A 11 -1.88 -12.26 6.80
CA GLY A 11 -1.06 -11.17 7.34
C GLY A 11 -1.60 -9.75 7.22
N TYR A 12 -2.54 -9.49 6.30
CA TYR A 12 -3.15 -8.16 6.19
C TYR A 12 -4.10 -7.89 7.36
N TYR A 13 -3.95 -6.72 7.97
CA TYR A 13 -4.91 -6.13 8.91
C TYR A 13 -4.87 -4.61 8.79
N MET A 14 -5.77 -3.89 9.48
CA MET A 14 -5.87 -2.44 9.38
C MET A 14 -5.88 -1.83 10.78
N THR A 15 -5.00 -0.85 11.01
CA THR A 15 -4.95 -0.08 12.26
C THR A 15 -5.01 1.43 12.06
N LEU A 16 -4.87 1.93 10.82
CA LEU A 16 -4.95 3.35 10.56
C LEU A 16 -6.38 3.86 10.79
N ALA A 17 -6.51 5.13 11.20
CA ALA A 17 -7.79 5.83 11.11
C ALA A 17 -8.01 6.25 9.64
N PRO A 18 -9.11 5.83 8.99
CA PRO A 18 -9.45 6.31 7.65
C PRO A 18 -9.60 7.83 7.64
N PHE A 19 -9.31 8.44 6.50
CA PHE A 19 -9.48 9.89 6.31
C PHE A 19 -10.05 10.16 4.92
N VAL A 20 -10.70 11.31 4.76
CA VAL A 20 -11.29 11.72 3.48
C VAL A 20 -10.34 12.69 2.78
N ALA A 21 -10.07 12.43 1.49
CA ALA A 21 -9.33 13.32 0.60
C ALA A 21 -10.02 13.35 -0.76
N ASP A 22 -10.32 14.55 -1.27
CA ASP A 22 -10.93 14.77 -2.58
C ASP A 22 -12.14 13.86 -2.89
N GLY A 23 -13.10 13.76 -1.96
CA GLY A 23 -14.29 12.92 -2.14
C GLY A 23 -14.05 11.41 -1.99
N HIS A 24 -12.85 10.97 -1.61
CA HIS A 24 -12.51 9.57 -1.41
C HIS A 24 -12.18 9.27 0.05
N VAL A 25 -12.64 8.12 0.54
CA VAL A 25 -12.20 7.51 1.80
C VAL A 25 -10.88 6.77 1.55
N MET A 26 -9.82 7.27 2.16
CA MET A 26 -8.47 6.71 2.07
C MET A 26 -8.24 5.68 3.16
N VAL A 27 -7.79 4.49 2.77
CA VAL A 27 -7.41 3.41 3.68
C VAL A 27 -6.09 2.78 3.26
N GLY A 28 -5.30 2.35 4.24
CA GLY A 28 -4.07 1.60 4.04
C GLY A 28 -4.04 0.32 4.88
N VAL A 29 -2.97 -0.43 4.76
CA VAL A 29 -2.82 -1.74 5.40
C VAL A 29 -1.65 -1.80 6.38
N SER A 30 -1.76 -2.69 7.34
CA SER A 30 -0.74 -3.11 8.29
C SER A 30 -0.25 -4.53 7.95
N GLY A 31 0.81 -4.98 8.64
CA GLY A 31 1.31 -6.36 8.57
C GLY A 31 2.64 -6.54 7.86
N GLY A 32 3.52 -5.54 7.88
CA GLY A 32 4.87 -5.63 7.30
C GLY A 32 5.67 -6.84 7.80
N GLU A 33 5.42 -7.27 9.04
CA GLU A 33 6.04 -8.45 9.66
C GLU A 33 5.55 -9.79 9.08
N PHE A 34 4.43 -9.79 8.36
CA PHE A 34 3.80 -11.00 7.81
C PHE A 34 4.03 -11.16 6.32
N GLY A 35 4.94 -10.39 5.72
CA GLY A 35 5.27 -10.50 4.29
C GLY A 35 4.13 -10.06 3.38
N ILE A 36 3.28 -9.14 3.84
CA ILE A 36 2.30 -8.47 2.99
C ILE A 36 3.00 -7.54 1.98
N ARG A 37 2.27 -7.11 0.95
CA ARG A 37 2.66 -6.00 0.10
C ARG A 37 1.76 -4.81 0.40
N GLY A 38 2.34 -3.73 0.91
CA GLY A 38 1.61 -2.54 1.28
C GLY A 38 0.94 -1.89 0.08
N PHE A 39 -0.24 -1.33 0.32
CA PHE A 39 -0.99 -0.54 -0.65
C PHE A 39 -1.89 0.46 0.08
N VAL A 40 -2.38 1.44 -0.67
CA VAL A 40 -3.40 2.40 -0.27
C VAL A 40 -4.54 2.29 -1.26
N MET A 41 -5.76 2.28 -0.73
CA MET A 41 -6.99 2.32 -1.52
C MET A 41 -7.67 3.66 -1.29
N ALA A 42 -8.22 4.20 -2.37
CA ALA A 42 -9.15 5.31 -2.35
C ALA A 42 -10.53 4.74 -2.75
N LEU A 43 -11.52 4.86 -1.86
CA LEU A 43 -12.90 4.48 -2.16
C LEU A 43 -13.73 5.74 -2.35
N ASP A 44 -14.58 5.80 -3.37
CA ASP A 44 -15.55 6.90 -3.51
C ASP A 44 -16.42 6.99 -2.24
N ALA A 45 -16.47 8.17 -1.62
CA ALA A 45 -17.19 8.39 -0.37
C ALA A 45 -18.72 8.28 -0.52
N GLU A 46 -19.24 8.47 -1.72
CA GLU A 46 -20.67 8.37 -2.05
C GLU A 46 -21.06 6.95 -2.54
N LEU A 47 -20.11 6.00 -2.53
CA LEU A 47 -20.34 4.65 -3.01
C LEU A 47 -21.34 3.90 -2.13
N GLU A 48 -22.54 3.63 -2.66
CA GLU A 48 -23.59 2.92 -1.93
C GLU A 48 -23.32 1.41 -1.77
N LYS A 49 -22.61 0.81 -2.74
CA LYS A 49 -22.23 -0.60 -2.78
C LYS A 49 -20.85 -0.74 -3.39
N PHE A 50 -19.97 -1.51 -2.75
CA PHE A 50 -18.61 -1.72 -3.23
C PHE A 50 -18.39 -3.19 -3.66
N SER A 51 -17.60 -3.37 -4.70
CA SER A 51 -16.91 -4.60 -5.07
C SER A 51 -15.40 -4.40 -4.96
N LEU A 52 -14.62 -5.49 -4.99
CA LEU A 52 -13.15 -5.39 -5.00
C LEU A 52 -12.62 -4.77 -6.31
N GLU A 53 -13.43 -4.75 -7.37
CA GLU A 53 -13.07 -4.16 -8.67
C GLU A 53 -13.19 -2.63 -8.64
N ASP A 54 -14.00 -2.08 -7.73
CA ASP A 54 -14.16 -0.62 -7.54
C ASP A 54 -13.01 0.00 -6.72
N LEU A 55 -12.05 -0.82 -6.28
CA LEU A 55 -10.90 -0.36 -5.51
C LEU A 55 -9.84 0.22 -6.43
N HIS A 56 -9.61 1.51 -6.27
CA HIS A 56 -8.46 2.20 -6.84
C HIS A 56 -7.20 1.82 -6.05
N ASP A 57 -6.53 0.78 -6.55
CA ASP A 57 -5.34 0.21 -5.95
C ASP A 57 -4.07 0.81 -6.55
N SER A 58 -3.47 1.75 -5.82
CA SER A 58 -2.22 2.42 -6.15
C SER A 58 -0.97 1.56 -5.91
N ARG A 59 -1.07 0.21 -5.92
CA ARG A 59 0.11 -0.67 -5.95
C ARG A 59 1.04 -0.15 -7.03
N ALA A 60 2.19 0.41 -6.63
CA ALA A 60 3.25 0.86 -7.53
C ALA A 60 3.56 -0.31 -8.48
N ARG A 61 3.00 -0.29 -9.69
CA ARG A 61 2.82 -1.55 -10.41
C ARG A 61 4.09 -2.01 -11.10
N GLU A 62 5.07 -1.14 -11.33
CA GLU A 62 6.35 -1.55 -11.94
C GLU A 62 7.55 -0.73 -11.46
N PHE A 63 7.36 0.55 -11.12
CA PHE A 63 8.45 1.44 -10.71
C PHE A 63 9.04 1.04 -9.35
N GLY A 64 10.36 0.87 -9.29
CA GLY A 64 11.11 0.58 -8.08
C GLY A 64 11.25 -0.92 -7.77
N ASN A 65 10.54 -1.80 -8.49
CA ASN A 65 10.70 -3.25 -8.32
C ASN A 65 12.11 -3.72 -8.69
N ASP A 66 12.79 -3.01 -9.60
CA ASP A 66 14.19 -3.24 -9.98
C ASP A 66 15.20 -2.96 -8.86
N THR A 67 14.77 -2.27 -7.79
CA THR A 67 15.56 -2.09 -6.56
C THR A 67 15.44 -3.26 -5.58
N TRP A 68 14.73 -4.33 -5.97
CA TRP A 68 14.56 -5.55 -5.19
C TRP A 68 15.19 -6.75 -5.90
N PRO A 69 15.74 -7.73 -5.16
CA PRO A 69 16.20 -8.98 -5.75
C PRO A 69 15.03 -9.81 -6.26
N GLY A 70 15.00 -10.05 -7.58
CA GLY A 70 13.97 -10.86 -8.23
C GLY A 70 12.57 -10.39 -7.83
N ASP A 71 11.77 -11.33 -7.32
CA ASP A 71 10.37 -11.08 -6.94
C ASP A 71 10.16 -10.78 -5.45
N SER A 72 11.22 -10.50 -4.70
CA SER A 72 11.11 -10.25 -3.25
C SER A 72 10.22 -9.07 -2.87
N TRP A 73 9.99 -8.12 -3.79
CA TRP A 73 9.03 -7.02 -3.64
C TRP A 73 7.58 -7.48 -3.45
N GLN A 74 7.22 -8.70 -3.90
CA GLN A 74 5.85 -9.23 -3.79
C GLN A 74 5.42 -9.50 -2.35
N THR A 75 6.39 -9.72 -1.46
CA THR A 75 6.18 -9.93 -0.01
C THR A 75 7.04 -8.95 0.81
N GLY A 76 7.35 -7.80 0.22
CA GLY A 76 8.39 -6.89 0.70
C GLY A 76 7.96 -5.95 1.83
N GLY A 77 6.74 -6.03 2.36
CA GLY A 77 6.26 -5.12 3.40
C GLY A 77 5.75 -3.80 2.83
N ALA A 78 6.26 -2.67 3.33
CA ALA A 78 5.78 -1.31 3.06
C ALA A 78 4.33 -0.97 3.53
N PRO A 79 3.85 -1.45 4.70
CA PRO A 79 2.49 -1.15 5.16
C PRO A 79 2.26 0.37 5.30
N VAL A 80 1.05 0.85 5.00
CA VAL A 80 0.63 2.24 5.18
C VAL A 80 -0.39 2.29 6.30
N TRP A 81 0.11 2.22 7.54
CA TRP A 81 -0.69 1.97 8.75
C TRP A 81 -0.89 3.21 9.61
N VAL A 82 -0.39 4.37 9.16
CA VAL A 82 -0.52 5.68 9.80
C VAL A 82 -1.34 6.59 8.88
N THR A 83 -2.25 7.35 9.46
CA THR A 83 -3.08 8.34 8.74
C THR A 83 -2.20 9.39 8.08
N GLY A 84 -2.45 9.66 6.79
CA GLY A 84 -1.75 10.66 6.01
C GLY A 84 -2.28 12.07 6.23
N THR A 85 -1.75 13.01 5.44
CA THR A 85 -2.23 14.40 5.40
C THR A 85 -2.67 14.77 3.99
N TYR A 86 -3.65 15.67 3.89
CA TYR A 86 -4.17 16.18 2.63
C TYR A 86 -4.42 17.68 2.77
N ASP A 87 -3.91 18.45 1.81
CA ASP A 87 -4.24 19.86 1.62
C ASP A 87 -5.00 20.01 0.31
N PRO A 88 -6.30 20.39 0.34
CA PRO A 88 -7.11 20.59 -0.86
C PRO A 88 -6.53 21.61 -1.85
N GLY A 89 -5.64 22.51 -1.41
CA GLY A 89 -4.99 23.50 -2.27
C GLY A 89 -3.67 23.06 -2.90
N ALA A 90 -3.08 21.94 -2.43
CA ALA A 90 -1.75 21.49 -2.86
C ALA A 90 -1.79 20.24 -3.75
N GLU A 91 -2.89 19.48 -3.70
CA GLU A 91 -3.29 18.33 -4.54
C GLU A 91 -2.80 16.91 -4.17
N PRO A 92 -1.59 16.61 -3.63
CA PRO A 92 -1.28 15.24 -3.24
C PRO A 92 -1.69 14.92 -1.80
N VAL A 93 -2.10 13.69 -1.58
CA VAL A 93 -2.10 13.05 -0.27
C VAL A 93 -0.66 12.67 0.08
N ILE A 94 -0.21 13.05 1.27
CA ILE A 94 1.13 12.72 1.78
C ILE A 94 1.02 11.57 2.79
N LEU A 95 1.77 10.49 2.53
CA LEU A 95 1.75 9.26 3.34
C LEU A 95 3.16 8.79 3.65
N GLY A 96 3.31 8.14 4.80
CA GLY A 96 4.51 7.37 5.14
C GLY A 96 4.33 5.90 4.80
N THR A 97 5.34 5.27 4.20
CA THR A 97 5.38 3.83 3.96
C THR A 97 6.22 3.15 5.05
N GLY A 98 5.76 1.96 5.46
CA GLY A 98 6.43 1.16 6.47
C GLY A 98 7.71 0.48 5.98
N ASN A 99 8.25 -0.37 6.85
CA ASN A 99 9.52 -1.05 6.64
C ASN A 99 9.51 -2.09 5.51
N PRO A 100 10.68 -2.38 4.92
CA PRO A 100 10.87 -3.55 4.10
C PRO A 100 10.85 -4.84 4.94
N GLY A 101 10.33 -5.91 4.35
CA GLY A 101 10.29 -7.26 4.90
C GLY A 101 11.06 -8.25 4.03
N PRO A 102 11.64 -9.32 4.61
CA PRO A 102 11.73 -9.60 6.04
C PRO A 102 12.72 -8.66 6.75
N TRP A 103 12.73 -8.67 8.08
CA TRP A 103 13.61 -7.79 8.86
C TRP A 103 15.10 -7.99 8.58
N ILE A 104 15.52 -9.23 8.26
CA ILE A 104 16.89 -9.54 7.88
C ILE A 104 17.21 -8.92 6.51
N GLY A 105 17.95 -7.82 6.49
CA GLY A 105 18.25 -7.07 5.26
C GLY A 105 19.11 -7.84 4.26
N ASP A 106 19.99 -8.71 4.73
CA ASP A 106 20.92 -9.48 3.89
C ASP A 106 20.23 -10.37 2.86
N VAL A 107 18.96 -10.75 3.10
CA VAL A 107 18.18 -11.58 2.17
C VAL A 107 17.40 -10.75 1.12
N ARG A 108 17.49 -9.42 1.18
CA ARG A 108 16.84 -8.49 0.25
C ARG A 108 17.74 -7.29 -0.12
N PRO A 109 18.99 -7.51 -0.58
CA PRO A 109 19.89 -6.42 -0.93
C PRO A 109 19.30 -5.48 -1.99
N GLY A 110 19.50 -4.17 -1.81
CA GLY A 110 18.96 -3.13 -2.69
C GLY A 110 18.26 -2.03 -1.88
N ASP A 111 17.82 -0.97 -2.56
CA ASP A 111 17.17 0.18 -1.90
C ASP A 111 15.76 -0.15 -1.42
N ASN A 112 15.16 -1.23 -1.94
CA ASN A 112 13.84 -1.71 -1.54
C ASN A 112 12.74 -0.64 -1.64
N LEU A 113 12.74 0.13 -2.74
CA LEU A 113 11.79 1.21 -2.94
C LEU A 113 10.35 0.67 -3.09
N TYR A 114 9.33 1.32 -2.52
CA TYR A 114 9.36 2.57 -1.75
C TYR A 114 9.13 2.35 -0.25
N THR A 115 9.85 1.43 0.38
CA THR A 115 9.77 1.25 1.84
C THR A 115 10.43 2.43 2.58
N ASN A 116 10.07 2.65 3.86
CA ASN A 116 10.63 3.71 4.70
C ASN A 116 10.64 5.10 4.03
N SER A 117 9.61 5.42 3.25
CA SER A 117 9.55 6.59 2.39
C SER A 117 8.40 7.51 2.80
N VAL A 118 8.51 8.78 2.41
CA VAL A 118 7.36 9.68 2.32
C VAL A 118 6.95 9.74 0.86
N VAL A 119 5.69 9.44 0.57
CA VAL A 119 5.14 9.44 -0.79
C VAL A 119 4.04 10.47 -0.94
N ALA A 120 3.98 11.08 -2.12
CA ALA A 120 2.91 11.98 -2.53
C ALA A 120 2.07 11.23 -3.58
N LEU A 121 0.79 11.00 -3.27
CA LEU A 121 -0.15 10.32 -4.16
C LEU A 121 -1.17 11.34 -4.66
N ASP A 122 -1.34 11.43 -5.98
CA ASP A 122 -2.50 12.12 -6.55
C ASP A 122 -3.71 11.19 -6.40
N VAL A 123 -4.70 11.64 -5.62
CA VAL A 123 -5.93 10.88 -5.33
C VAL A 123 -6.72 10.59 -6.61
N ARG A 124 -6.58 11.44 -7.63
CA ARG A 124 -7.30 11.34 -8.92
C ARG A 124 -6.62 10.40 -9.90
N LEU A 125 -5.32 10.12 -9.74
CA LEU A 125 -4.53 9.24 -10.61
C LEU A 125 -4.44 7.80 -10.10
N ALA A 126 -5.23 7.41 -9.12
CA ALA A 126 -5.40 6.00 -8.76
C ALA A 126 -6.29 5.25 -9.80
N SER A 127 -6.12 5.57 -11.09
CA SER A 127 -6.75 4.95 -12.27
C SER A 127 -5.89 3.81 -12.82
#